data_AF-A0A1H8SAD6-F1
#
_entry.id   AF-A0A1H8SAD6-F1
#
_cell.length_a   1.000
_cell.length_b   1.000
_cell.length_c   1.000
_cell.angle_alpha   90.00
_cell.angle_beta   90.00
_cell.angle_gamma   90.00
#
_symmetry.space_group_name_H-M   'P 1'
#
loop_
_entity.id
_entity.type
_entity.pdbx_description
1 polymer ?
#
loop_
_entity_poly.entity_id
_entity_poly.type
_entity_poly.pdbx_seq_one_letter_code
_entity_poly.pdbx_strand_id
1 'polypeptide(L)'
;MRIIKTIVLCFAIGLTLSIAGCGDRKNGTGGSHDPVVSSPATADPAASPTEAAEKEEAIATYYGNADATGLVQKETVIRYSRETDKYLAALNALKTSPEDKVVSLCANTTFLSAELDSGKLTVDLHLPDEDRMGASGEELLLKALRNTLFQFKEVETFEVLVDGQKVESLMGHYDLPSPFTRSEN
;
A
#
# COMPACT_ATOMS: atom_id res chain seq x y z
N MET A 1 11.00 8.88 43.60
CA MET A 1 11.88 10.08 43.56
C MET A 1 11.37 10.99 42.45
N ARG A 2 11.24 12.31 42.67
CA ARG A 2 10.77 13.26 41.63
C ARG A 2 11.96 14.02 41.06
N ILE A 3 12.08 14.08 39.73
CA ILE A 3 13.00 15.00 39.02
C ILE A 3 12.17 15.73 37.95
N ILE A 4 12.32 17.04 37.89
CA ILE A 4 11.53 17.96 37.05
C ILE A 4 12.53 18.88 36.35
N LYS A 5 12.34 19.16 35.05
CA LYS A 5 12.67 20.46 34.44
C LYS A 5 12.05 20.62 33.05
N THR A 6 11.11 21.57 32.97
CA THR A 6 10.45 22.03 31.75
C THR A 6 11.28 23.15 31.09
N ILE A 7 11.38 23.15 29.77
CA ILE A 7 11.89 24.26 28.94
C ILE A 7 10.96 24.31 27.71
N VAL A 8 9.96 25.20 27.67
CA VAL A 8 10.03 26.58 27.11
C VAL A 8 10.45 26.54 25.63
N LEU A 9 9.53 26.44 24.67
CA LEU A 9 8.59 27.48 24.18
C LEU A 9 9.28 28.72 23.59
N CYS A 10 9.28 28.82 22.26
CA CYS A 10 9.49 30.06 21.50
C CYS A 10 8.26 30.29 20.59
N PHE A 11 7.82 31.54 20.45
CA PHE A 11 6.55 31.88 19.80
C PHE A 11 6.63 33.22 19.04
N ALA A 12 6.45 33.18 17.72
CA ALA A 12 6.28 34.33 16.81
C ALA A 12 5.54 33.79 15.56
N ILE A 13 4.39 34.30 15.08
CA ILE A 13 3.95 35.67 14.77
C ILE A 13 4.79 36.27 13.61
N GLY A 14 4.24 36.64 12.45
CA GLY A 14 2.84 36.64 11.95
C GLY A 14 2.75 37.34 10.58
N LEU A 15 1.57 37.87 10.19
CA LEU A 15 1.31 38.75 9.01
C LEU A 15 1.44 38.08 7.59
N THR A 16 0.66 38.39 6.54
CA THR A 16 -0.60 39.17 6.38
C THR A 16 -1.34 38.85 5.04
N LEU A 17 -2.62 39.27 4.96
CA LEU A 17 -3.43 39.77 3.81
C LEU A 17 -2.74 39.95 2.43
N SER A 18 -3.43 39.88 1.26
CA SER A 18 -4.88 39.83 0.94
C SER A 18 -5.10 39.02 -0.37
N ILE A 19 -6.04 39.19 -1.33
CA ILE A 19 -7.05 40.21 -1.74
C ILE A 19 -8.32 39.49 -2.25
N ALA A 20 -9.48 40.18 -2.36
CA ALA A 20 -10.74 39.64 -2.87
C ALA A 20 -10.92 39.74 -4.41
N GLY A 21 -11.84 38.94 -4.97
CA GLY A 21 -12.28 39.02 -6.37
C GLY A 21 -13.74 38.60 -6.54
N CYS A 22 -14.67 39.57 -6.54
CA CYS A 22 -16.09 39.35 -6.82
C CYS A 22 -16.55 40.38 -7.86
N GLY A 23 -17.06 39.92 -9.00
CA GLY A 23 -17.46 40.76 -10.13
C GLY A 23 -18.96 40.69 -10.36
N ASP A 24 -19.62 41.85 -10.41
CA ASP A 24 -21.08 41.99 -10.40
C ASP A 24 -21.60 42.71 -11.67
N ARG A 25 -22.89 42.51 -11.97
CA ARG A 25 -23.76 43.24 -12.92
C ARG A 25 -23.57 43.05 -14.42
N LYS A 26 -24.68 42.69 -15.05
CA LYS A 26 -25.29 43.59 -16.04
C LYS A 26 -26.80 43.71 -15.81
N ASN A 27 -27.31 44.93 -15.85
CA ASN A 27 -28.73 45.27 -15.70
C ASN A 27 -29.33 45.54 -17.10
N GLY A 28 -30.61 45.23 -17.31
CA GLY A 28 -31.28 45.43 -18.61
C GLY A 28 -32.78 45.15 -18.54
N THR A 29 -33.60 46.20 -18.72
CA THR A 29 -35.04 46.16 -18.44
C THR A 29 -35.89 46.01 -19.70
N GLY A 30 -36.81 45.04 -19.69
CA GLY A 30 -38.17 45.13 -20.29
C GLY A 30 -38.31 45.16 -21.82
N GLY A 31 -39.10 44.21 -22.34
CA GLY A 31 -39.59 44.24 -23.73
C GLY A 31 -40.22 42.90 -24.13
N SER A 32 -41.53 42.86 -24.33
CA SER A 32 -42.29 41.61 -24.52
C SER A 32 -42.20 41.05 -25.95
N HIS A 33 -42.00 39.74 -26.07
CA HIS A 33 -42.69 38.88 -27.06
C HIS A 33 -42.52 37.39 -26.69
N ASP A 34 -43.60 36.77 -26.25
CA ASP A 34 -43.88 35.36 -26.51
C ASP A 34 -44.39 35.20 -27.97
N PRO A 35 -44.44 33.99 -28.58
CA PRO A 35 -44.21 32.68 -27.96
C PRO A 35 -43.16 31.79 -28.66
N VAL A 36 -42.72 30.72 -27.99
CA VAL A 36 -42.85 29.30 -28.45
C VAL A 36 -42.12 28.33 -27.50
N VAL A 37 -42.90 27.38 -26.98
CA VAL A 37 -42.57 26.02 -26.49
C VAL A 37 -41.08 25.60 -26.49
N SER A 38 -40.49 25.42 -25.29
CA SER A 38 -39.28 24.58 -25.08
C SER A 38 -39.06 24.14 -23.63
N SER A 39 -39.67 23.03 -23.23
CA SER A 39 -39.31 22.13 -22.11
C SER A 39 -40.26 20.90 -22.17
N PRO A 40 -39.87 19.68 -21.72
CA PRO A 40 -39.15 19.38 -20.48
C PRO A 40 -37.63 19.58 -20.54
N ALA A 41 -37.03 19.68 -19.35
CA ALA A 41 -35.58 19.68 -19.20
C ALA A 41 -34.99 18.34 -19.66
N THR A 42 -33.92 18.40 -20.45
CA THR A 42 -32.94 17.31 -20.47
C THR A 42 -32.38 17.19 -19.06
N ALA A 43 -32.75 16.14 -18.34
CA ALA A 43 -32.02 15.75 -17.15
C ALA A 43 -30.63 15.31 -17.61
N ASP A 44 -29.64 16.17 -17.37
CA ASP A 44 -28.24 15.85 -17.54
C ASP A 44 -27.97 14.55 -16.75
N PRO A 45 -27.46 13.46 -17.36
CA PRO A 45 -27.12 12.25 -16.63
C PRO A 45 -25.93 12.58 -15.75
N ALA A 46 -26.21 13.02 -14.52
CA ALA A 46 -25.20 13.38 -13.53
C ALA A 46 -24.18 12.25 -13.48
N ALA A 47 -22.94 12.56 -13.85
CA ALA A 47 -21.91 11.56 -14.04
C ALA A 47 -21.63 10.87 -12.71
N SER A 48 -22.23 9.69 -12.52
CA SER A 48 -21.89 8.79 -11.41
C SER A 48 -20.37 8.62 -11.39
N PRO A 49 -19.72 8.65 -10.22
CA PRO A 49 -18.31 8.34 -10.16
C PRO A 49 -18.10 6.96 -10.77
N THR A 50 -17.27 6.88 -11.81
CA THR A 50 -16.91 5.58 -12.41
C THR A 50 -16.15 4.78 -11.35
N GLU A 51 -16.88 3.86 -10.73
CA GLU A 51 -16.33 2.92 -9.77
C GLU A 51 -15.18 2.16 -10.44
N ALA A 52 -14.00 2.24 -9.84
CA ALA A 52 -12.76 1.78 -10.48
C ALA A 52 -12.77 0.24 -10.51
N ALA A 53 -13.14 -0.30 -11.68
CA ALA A 53 -13.38 -1.72 -11.90
C ALA A 53 -12.30 -2.59 -11.25
N GLU A 54 -12.75 -3.44 -10.32
CA GLU A 54 -11.91 -4.38 -9.60
C GLU A 54 -11.30 -5.38 -10.58
N LYS A 55 -9.99 -5.60 -10.47
CA LYS A 55 -9.23 -6.54 -11.28
C LYS A 55 -8.95 -7.79 -10.45
N GLU A 56 -8.93 -8.93 -11.12
CA GLU A 56 -8.50 -10.20 -10.54
C GLU A 56 -7.20 -10.66 -11.22
N GLU A 57 -6.18 -11.02 -10.44
CA GLU A 57 -4.95 -11.63 -10.96
C GLU A 57 -4.66 -12.92 -10.18
N ALA A 58 -4.45 -14.03 -10.90
CA ALA A 58 -4.01 -15.29 -10.31
C ALA A 58 -2.49 -15.29 -10.16
N ILE A 59 -2.00 -15.41 -8.93
CA ILE A 59 -0.59 -15.30 -8.55
C ILE A 59 -0.11 -16.56 -7.83
N ALA A 60 1.19 -16.77 -7.82
CA ALA A 60 1.86 -17.71 -6.92
C ALA A 60 2.06 -17.07 -5.54
N THR A 61 1.69 -17.80 -4.50
CA THR A 61 1.88 -17.45 -3.08
C THR A 61 2.69 -18.55 -2.39
N TYR A 62 3.51 -18.17 -1.41
CA TYR A 62 4.50 -19.07 -0.80
C TYR A 62 4.39 -19.08 0.72
N TYR A 63 4.25 -20.27 1.30
CA TYR A 63 3.96 -20.53 2.71
C TYR A 63 4.93 -21.56 3.28
N GLY A 64 5.10 -21.62 4.60
CA GLY A 64 5.85 -22.71 5.25
C GLY A 64 5.14 -24.07 5.13
N ASN A 65 5.89 -25.16 5.05
CA ASN A 65 5.37 -26.49 5.33
C ASN A 65 5.19 -26.72 6.85
N ALA A 66 4.35 -27.68 7.23
CA ALA A 66 4.10 -28.03 8.64
C ALA A 66 5.36 -28.40 9.45
N ASP A 67 6.42 -28.87 8.78
CA ASP A 67 7.69 -29.25 9.40
C ASP A 67 8.66 -28.06 9.56
N ALA A 68 8.29 -26.85 9.12
CA ALA A 68 9.11 -25.62 9.13
C ALA A 68 10.50 -25.76 8.47
N THR A 69 10.59 -26.58 7.42
CA THR A 69 11.83 -26.91 6.68
C THR A 69 11.88 -26.38 5.25
N GLY A 70 10.75 -25.92 4.70
CA GLY A 70 10.67 -25.52 3.30
C GLY A 70 9.38 -24.77 2.96
N LEU A 71 9.31 -24.28 1.71
CA LEU A 71 8.15 -23.55 1.20
C LEU A 71 7.22 -24.45 0.38
N VAL A 72 5.92 -24.21 0.54
CA VAL A 72 4.84 -24.74 -0.30
C VAL A 72 4.30 -23.60 -1.16
N GLN A 73 4.30 -23.79 -2.47
CA GLN A 73 3.65 -22.87 -3.41
C GLN A 73 2.15 -23.18 -3.51
N LYS A 74 1.33 -22.14 -3.58
CA LYS A 74 -0.09 -22.19 -3.95
C LYS A 74 -0.39 -21.19 -5.06
N GLU A 75 -1.53 -21.38 -5.71
CA GLU A 75 -2.15 -20.37 -6.56
C GLU A 75 -3.16 -19.58 -5.71
N THR A 76 -3.27 -18.27 -5.93
CA THR A 76 -4.22 -17.42 -5.20
C THR A 76 -4.69 -16.28 -6.11
N VAL A 77 -6.00 -16.02 -6.13
CA VAL A 77 -6.57 -14.88 -6.86
C VAL A 77 -6.56 -13.66 -5.94
N ILE A 78 -5.72 -12.68 -6.25
CA ILE A 78 -5.76 -11.35 -5.61
C ILE A 78 -6.74 -10.44 -6.33
N ARG A 79 -7.25 -9.43 -5.60
CA ARG A 79 -8.14 -8.40 -6.14
C ARG A 79 -7.64 -7.01 -5.80
N TYR A 80 -7.75 -6.09 -6.77
CA TYR A 80 -7.29 -4.71 -6.63
C TYR A 80 -7.91 -3.78 -7.68
N SER A 81 -8.13 -2.50 -7.35
CA SER A 81 -8.62 -1.50 -8.34
C SER A 81 -7.49 -0.74 -9.03
N ARG A 82 -6.45 -0.32 -8.29
CA ARG A 82 -5.31 0.46 -8.80
C ARG A 82 -4.06 -0.42 -8.87
N GLU A 83 -3.21 -0.24 -9.88
CA GLU A 83 -1.96 -1.02 -10.00
C GLU A 83 -1.02 -0.84 -8.79
N THR A 84 -1.10 0.29 -8.09
CA THR A 84 -0.39 0.54 -6.82
C THR A 84 -0.79 -0.45 -5.71
N ASP A 85 -2.01 -0.97 -5.77
CA ASP A 85 -2.58 -1.81 -4.71
C ASP A 85 -2.27 -3.30 -4.95
N LYS A 86 -1.84 -3.66 -6.17
CA LYS A 86 -1.51 -5.02 -6.62
C LYS A 86 -0.52 -5.71 -5.67
N TYR A 87 0.61 -5.07 -5.39
CA TYR A 87 1.67 -5.65 -4.56
C TYR A 87 1.26 -5.76 -3.09
N LEU A 88 0.48 -4.81 -2.60
CA LEU A 88 -0.06 -4.85 -1.24
C LEU A 88 -1.11 -5.96 -1.10
N ALA A 89 -1.92 -6.22 -2.13
CA ALA A 89 -2.83 -7.36 -2.18
C ALA A 89 -2.07 -8.70 -2.25
N ALA A 90 -1.00 -8.80 -3.05
CA ALA A 90 -0.13 -9.97 -3.14
C ALA A 90 0.53 -10.32 -1.81
N LEU A 91 1.02 -9.32 -1.07
CA LEU A 91 1.61 -9.50 0.26
C LEU A 91 0.55 -9.88 1.30
N ASN A 92 -0.62 -9.22 1.31
CA ASN A 92 -1.69 -9.57 2.25
C ASN A 92 -2.27 -10.97 2.01
N ALA A 93 -2.21 -11.52 0.79
CA ALA A 93 -2.57 -12.91 0.51
C ALA A 93 -1.69 -13.93 1.26
N LEU A 94 -0.43 -13.59 1.58
CA LEU A 94 0.47 -14.45 2.36
C LEU A 94 0.04 -14.59 3.83
N LYS A 95 -0.79 -13.69 4.36
CA LYS A 95 -1.17 -13.66 5.78
C LYS A 95 -2.10 -14.80 6.21
N THR A 96 -2.85 -15.39 5.28
CA THR A 96 -3.83 -16.42 5.60
C THR A 96 -3.36 -17.78 5.11
N SER A 97 -3.25 -18.75 6.02
CA SER A 97 -3.06 -20.17 5.67
C SER A 97 -4.25 -20.67 4.82
N PRO A 98 -4.02 -21.15 3.58
CA PRO A 98 -5.11 -21.56 2.69
C PRO A 98 -5.68 -22.96 3.00
N GLU A 99 -4.92 -23.80 3.70
CA GLU A 99 -5.31 -25.17 4.05
C GLU A 99 -4.51 -25.69 5.27
N ASP A 100 -4.95 -26.80 5.86
CA ASP A 100 -4.18 -27.51 6.90
C ASP A 100 -2.75 -27.83 6.44
N LYS A 101 -1.79 -27.73 7.37
CA LYS A 101 -0.35 -28.00 7.16
C LYS A 101 0.38 -27.03 6.21
N VAL A 102 -0.27 -25.98 5.73
CA VAL A 102 0.34 -24.89 4.97
C VAL A 102 0.32 -23.63 5.85
N VAL A 103 1.49 -23.24 6.34
CA VAL A 103 1.66 -22.27 7.44
C VAL A 103 1.99 -20.88 6.91
N SER A 104 1.18 -19.88 7.23
CA SER A 104 1.54 -18.49 6.96
C SER A 104 2.76 -18.07 7.77
N LEU A 105 3.76 -17.53 7.06
CA LEU A 105 4.95 -16.88 7.63
C LEU A 105 4.72 -15.38 7.87
N CYS A 106 3.53 -14.87 7.55
CA CYS A 106 3.17 -13.45 7.57
C CYS A 106 1.90 -13.16 8.39
N ALA A 107 1.39 -14.13 9.17
CA ALA A 107 0.06 -14.06 9.78
C ALA A 107 -0.18 -12.77 10.57
N ASN A 108 0.80 -12.41 11.40
CA ASN A 108 0.78 -11.24 12.27
C ASN A 108 1.54 -10.02 11.67
N THR A 109 2.26 -10.20 10.56
CA THR A 109 2.91 -9.12 9.80
C THR A 109 1.88 -8.14 9.26
N THR A 110 2.05 -6.85 9.48
CA THR A 110 1.18 -5.82 8.90
C THR A 110 1.91 -5.09 7.80
N PHE A 111 1.56 -5.37 6.54
CA PHE A 111 2.09 -4.62 5.40
C PHE A 111 1.41 -3.23 5.35
N LEU A 112 2.23 -2.18 5.45
CA LEU A 112 1.81 -0.78 5.53
C LEU A 112 1.70 -0.17 4.12
N SER A 113 2.68 -0.44 3.26
CA SER A 113 2.68 -0.03 1.85
C SER A 113 3.50 -0.98 0.97
N ALA A 114 3.30 -0.90 -0.34
CA ALA A 114 4.06 -1.66 -1.34
C ALA A 114 4.12 -0.85 -2.66
N GLU A 115 5.04 0.10 -2.73
CA GLU A 115 5.10 1.12 -3.78
C GLU A 115 6.17 0.81 -4.83
N LEU A 116 5.76 0.60 -6.08
CA LEU A 116 6.66 0.39 -7.22
C LEU A 116 7.00 1.72 -7.89
N ASP A 117 8.28 2.11 -7.83
CA ASP A 117 8.86 3.17 -8.66
C ASP A 117 9.95 2.58 -9.56
N SER A 118 9.81 2.77 -10.88
CA SER A 118 10.90 2.57 -11.85
C SER A 118 11.63 1.20 -11.75
N GLY A 119 10.90 0.12 -11.46
CA GLY A 119 11.43 -1.24 -11.29
C GLY A 119 11.84 -1.62 -9.85
N LYS A 120 11.85 -0.68 -8.91
CA LYS A 120 12.10 -0.90 -7.48
C LYS A 120 10.80 -0.88 -6.68
N LEU A 121 10.42 -2.01 -6.11
CA LEU A 121 9.31 -2.10 -5.16
C LEU A 121 9.81 -1.78 -3.74
N THR A 122 9.25 -0.78 -3.08
CA THR A 122 9.52 -0.50 -1.66
C THR A 122 8.35 -1.01 -0.83
N VAL A 123 8.61 -1.98 0.04
CA VAL A 123 7.63 -2.60 0.94
C VAL A 123 7.88 -2.09 2.35
N ASP A 124 6.89 -1.43 2.94
CA ASP A 124 6.92 -1.05 4.35
C ASP A 124 6.03 -2.00 5.15
N LEU A 125 6.51 -2.47 6.30
CA LEU A 125 5.78 -3.40 7.15
C LEU A 125 6.03 -3.15 8.65
N HIS A 126 5.12 -3.63 9.48
CA HIS A 126 5.32 -3.83 10.90
C HIS A 126 5.38 -5.33 11.20
N LEU A 127 6.39 -5.75 11.97
CA LEU A 127 6.61 -7.12 12.42
C LEU A 127 6.70 -7.12 13.96
N PRO A 128 5.73 -7.71 14.69
CA PRO A 128 5.75 -7.68 16.14
C PRO A 128 6.85 -8.59 16.72
N ASP A 129 7.48 -8.16 17.82
CA ASP A 129 8.59 -8.88 18.46
C ASP A 129 8.25 -10.31 18.91
N GLU A 130 6.97 -10.60 19.14
CA GLU A 130 6.49 -11.93 19.57
C GLU A 130 6.44 -12.98 18.44
N ASP A 131 6.49 -12.55 17.17
CA ASP A 131 6.50 -13.43 15.98
C ASP A 131 7.91 -13.71 15.42
N ARG A 132 8.97 -13.54 16.23
CA ARG A 132 10.35 -13.81 15.82
C ARG A 132 10.62 -15.31 15.73
N MET A 133 10.35 -15.88 14.55
CA MET A 133 10.45 -17.30 14.20
C MET A 133 11.89 -17.90 14.20
N GLY A 134 12.88 -17.15 14.68
CA GLY A 134 14.29 -17.54 14.64
C GLY A 134 14.88 -17.61 13.22
N ALA A 135 16.14 -18.02 13.11
CA ALA A 135 16.89 -18.00 11.84
C ALA A 135 16.17 -18.72 10.69
N SER A 136 15.78 -20.00 10.87
CA SER A 136 15.12 -20.77 9.81
C SER A 136 13.74 -20.18 9.41
N GLY A 137 13.05 -19.51 10.33
CA GLY A 137 11.81 -18.81 10.04
C GLY A 137 12.03 -17.51 9.26
N GLU A 138 13.05 -16.72 9.63
CA GLU A 138 13.48 -15.54 8.86
C GLU A 138 13.93 -15.94 7.44
N GLU A 139 14.70 -17.01 7.28
CA GLU A 139 15.12 -17.54 5.99
C GLU A 139 13.93 -17.93 5.10
N LEU A 140 12.94 -18.62 5.66
CA LEU A 140 11.72 -18.99 4.95
C LEU A 140 10.85 -17.76 4.61
N LEU A 141 10.72 -16.78 5.53
CA LEU A 141 10.00 -15.53 5.29
C LEU A 141 10.63 -14.74 4.15
N LEU A 142 11.94 -14.54 4.17
CA LEU A 142 12.67 -13.82 3.11
C LEU A 142 12.55 -14.53 1.76
N LYS A 143 12.59 -15.86 1.72
CA LYS A 143 12.34 -16.65 0.50
C LYS A 143 10.88 -16.55 0.02
N ALA A 144 9.91 -16.53 0.93
CA ALA A 144 8.49 -16.40 0.58
C ALA A 144 8.18 -15.02 -0.01
N LEU A 145 8.70 -13.95 0.61
CA LEU A 145 8.63 -12.59 0.07
C LEU A 145 9.32 -12.50 -1.30
N ARG A 146 10.56 -13.00 -1.41
CA ARG A 146 11.33 -13.01 -2.66
C ARG A 146 10.58 -13.66 -3.82
N ASN A 147 10.05 -14.86 -3.60
CA ASN A 147 9.35 -15.62 -4.65
C ASN A 147 8.02 -14.97 -5.02
N THR A 148 7.27 -14.44 -4.04
CA THR A 148 5.98 -13.76 -4.28
C THR A 148 6.16 -12.42 -4.99
N LEU A 149 7.24 -11.67 -4.72
CA LEU A 149 7.45 -10.35 -5.34
C LEU A 149 8.11 -10.45 -6.72
N PHE A 150 9.10 -11.34 -6.92
CA PHE A 150 9.78 -11.46 -8.21
C PHE A 150 9.00 -12.25 -9.29
N GLN A 151 7.81 -12.77 -9.01
CA GLN A 151 6.93 -13.27 -10.08
C GLN A 151 6.47 -12.14 -11.02
N PHE A 152 6.26 -10.93 -10.48
CA PHE A 152 5.92 -9.73 -11.24
C PHE A 152 7.18 -9.25 -11.96
N LYS A 153 7.16 -9.26 -13.29
CA LYS A 153 8.35 -8.96 -14.14
C LYS A 153 8.75 -7.50 -14.03
N GLU A 154 7.77 -6.64 -13.79
CA GLU A 154 7.85 -5.22 -13.51
C GLU A 154 8.54 -4.88 -12.16
N VAL A 155 8.73 -5.88 -11.28
CA VAL A 155 9.58 -5.77 -10.08
C VAL A 155 10.97 -6.29 -10.40
N GLU A 156 11.93 -5.40 -10.66
CA GLU A 156 13.34 -5.75 -10.93
C GLU A 156 14.13 -5.93 -9.63
N THR A 157 13.82 -5.11 -8.63
CA THR A 157 14.38 -5.14 -7.27
C THR A 157 13.29 -4.86 -6.23
N PHE A 158 13.50 -5.26 -4.97
CA PHE A 158 12.67 -4.80 -3.87
C PHE A 158 13.48 -4.42 -2.62
N GLU A 159 12.93 -3.54 -1.81
CA GLU A 159 13.49 -3.10 -0.54
C GLU A 159 12.43 -3.25 0.56
N VAL A 160 12.84 -3.71 1.74
CA VAL A 160 11.96 -3.86 2.90
C VAL A 160 12.32 -2.82 3.94
N LEU A 161 11.30 -2.12 4.44
CA LEU A 161 11.37 -1.20 5.58
C LEU A 161 10.57 -1.81 6.75
N VAL A 162 10.97 -1.48 7.98
CA VAL A 162 10.20 -1.76 9.18
C VAL A 162 9.80 -0.43 9.81
N ASP A 163 8.49 -0.18 9.93
CA ASP A 163 7.91 1.08 10.41
C ASP A 163 8.53 2.33 9.75
N GLY A 164 8.70 2.28 8.41
CA GLY A 164 9.32 3.31 7.59
C GLY A 164 10.84 3.42 7.68
N GLN A 165 11.51 2.55 8.45
CA GLN A 165 12.97 2.56 8.65
C GLN A 165 13.68 1.44 7.87
N LYS A 166 14.87 1.71 7.34
CA LYS A 166 15.76 0.63 6.90
C LYS A 166 16.33 -0.09 8.11
N VAL A 167 16.28 -1.42 8.10
CA VAL A 167 16.85 -2.29 9.14
C VAL A 167 17.89 -3.23 8.53
N GLU A 168 18.89 -3.63 9.32
CA GLU A 168 19.91 -4.58 8.88
C GLU A 168 19.39 -6.02 8.84
N SER A 169 18.33 -6.35 9.59
CA SER A 169 17.74 -7.70 9.69
C SER A 169 16.25 -7.60 10.09
N LEU A 170 15.40 -8.57 9.71
CA LEU A 170 13.99 -8.59 10.14
C LEU A 170 13.83 -9.23 11.52
N MET A 171 14.58 -10.31 11.80
CA MET A 171 14.52 -11.04 13.06
C MET A 171 15.88 -11.15 13.76
N GLY A 172 16.98 -10.77 13.11
CA GLY A 172 18.32 -10.66 13.70
C GLY A 172 19.27 -11.80 13.32
N HIS A 173 19.00 -12.54 12.24
CA HIS A 173 19.83 -13.67 11.79
C HIS A 173 20.37 -13.54 10.37
N TYR A 174 19.72 -12.76 9.50
CA TYR A 174 20.15 -12.54 8.11
C TYR A 174 20.24 -11.04 7.79
N ASP A 175 21.32 -10.64 7.11
CA ASP A 175 21.50 -9.28 6.61
C ASP A 175 20.53 -9.01 5.44
N LEU A 176 19.82 -7.87 5.47
CA LEU A 176 18.91 -7.48 4.38
C LEU A 176 19.67 -6.71 3.29
N PRO A 177 19.72 -7.21 2.04
CA PRO A 177 20.26 -6.43 0.93
C PRO A 177 19.37 -5.23 0.60
N SER A 178 19.98 -4.05 0.51
CA SER A 178 19.35 -2.77 0.14
C SER A 178 19.76 -2.37 -1.29
N PRO A 179 19.08 -2.86 -2.35
CA PRO A 179 17.87 -3.70 -2.38
C PRO A 179 18.14 -5.19 -2.66
N PHE A 180 17.12 -6.03 -2.45
CA PHE A 180 17.05 -7.39 -2.98
C PHE A 180 17.04 -7.38 -4.51
N THR A 181 17.79 -8.30 -5.12
CA THR A 181 17.84 -8.49 -6.58
C THR A 181 17.43 -9.92 -6.96
N ARG A 182 17.12 -10.12 -8.25
CA ARG A 182 16.74 -11.42 -8.83
C ARG A 182 17.87 -12.46 -8.91
N SER A 183 19.13 -12.03 -8.84
CA SER A 183 20.31 -12.87 -9.10
C SER A 183 20.92 -13.51 -7.85
N GLU A 184 20.65 -12.93 -6.69
CA GLU A 184 21.03 -13.44 -5.37
C GLU A 184 20.07 -14.58 -4.97
N ASN A 185 20.59 -15.70 -4.43
CA ASN A 185 19.82 -16.90 -4.05
C ASN A 185 20.19 -17.40 -2.66
#